data_AF-A0AAD3YAZ6-F1
#
_entry.id   AF-A0AAD3YAZ6-F1
#
_cell.length_a   1.000
_cell.length_b   1.000
_cell.length_c   1.000
_cell.angle_alpha   90.00
_cell.angle_beta   90.00
_cell.angle_gamma   90.00
#
_symmetry.space_group_name_H-M   'P 1'
#
loop_
_entity.id
_entity.type
_entity.pdbx_description
1 polymer ?
#
loop_
_entity_poly.entity_id
_entity_poly.type
_entity_poly.pdbx_seq_one_letter_code
_entity_poly.pdbx_strand_id
1 'polypeptide(L)'
;MSVLIAQPYKHPQSGTKPIFISCTRCRERKIKCSGERPNCVNCQKKSFHCHYDTVVKRRGPDKEPGGRLKPRRGFVGHAPPPTRRIINPSRPGSAAVAIKAPQAVSAPIPALGRTPSNLDRDRSSWWEALFASTPRDRVIRSCDDFLKDCDIWFNFFHRGLFFESFFARDMGAHVVYAILAHMTFLGEGQTEAGSKRALCFAEEARSLVTYCLTAGYFEPTLVQTALLLVAFEFQPHTWQNLGRVASALGFLEGCAKACLPCWSAPTTTDLPPQTALTSGIRREEMRQMCWTLSHLAANSTIWRHLVGQPPLSLASADPAKFGELFPANLFDADRKAPKLYGWSLYCAAIRLWHTALNPVPGAHPSIFVCEQAKELLPVLDSALCSGSRKYLWQAREWMAAARGHVGDLDNEGVMQWFQQQTDALMNFERQDVNNDPKKPRTTYAWWYLMVAYTSLQLSGQYAFITAEAEGVLNLVLKSLGGIVSSSNCNNLKNLCKAVRDRHDDLKALRTGSVTSQY
;
A
#
# COMPACT_ATOMS: atom_id res chain seq x y z
N MET A 1 -55.93 50.73 -4.68
CA MET A 1 -55.03 51.67 -5.39
C MET A 1 -54.10 52.31 -4.38
N SER A 2 -52.95 52.78 -4.84
CA SER A 2 -51.92 53.54 -4.12
C SER A 2 -50.68 52.74 -3.72
N VAL A 3 -49.76 52.80 -4.67
CA VAL A 3 -48.34 52.43 -4.65
C VAL A 3 -47.62 53.16 -3.51
N LEU A 4 -46.92 52.42 -2.65
CA LEU A 4 -45.91 52.98 -1.75
C LEU A 4 -44.52 52.79 -2.38
N ILE A 5 -43.91 53.93 -2.66
CA ILE A 5 -42.58 54.12 -3.25
C ILE A 5 -41.53 53.72 -2.21
N ALA A 6 -40.69 52.72 -2.52
CA ALA A 6 -39.50 52.40 -1.74
C ALA A 6 -38.27 53.13 -2.32
N GLN A 7 -37.58 53.85 -1.44
CA GLN A 7 -36.39 54.66 -1.72
C GLN A 7 -35.19 53.82 -2.21
N PRO A 8 -34.28 54.40 -3.00
CA PRO A 8 -33.11 53.70 -3.54
C PRO A 8 -32.04 53.49 -2.46
N TYR A 9 -31.63 52.23 -2.28
CA TYR A 9 -30.51 51.86 -1.42
C TYR A 9 -29.18 52.27 -2.07
N LYS A 10 -28.34 53.01 -1.35
CA LYS A 10 -27.03 53.52 -1.79
C LYS A 10 -26.05 52.36 -2.05
N HIS A 11 -25.39 52.38 -3.21
CA HIS A 11 -24.24 51.53 -3.51
C HIS A 11 -23.01 51.96 -2.70
N PRO A 12 -22.31 51.05 -2.00
CA PRO A 12 -20.93 51.29 -1.60
C PRO A 12 -20.02 50.99 -2.80
N GLN A 13 -19.42 52.04 -3.36
CA GLN A 13 -18.24 51.90 -4.20
C GLN A 13 -17.03 51.62 -3.30
N SER A 14 -16.46 50.42 -3.39
CA SER A 14 -15.12 50.14 -2.87
C SER A 14 -14.41 49.08 -3.72
N GLY A 15 -13.66 49.56 -4.71
CA GLY A 15 -12.34 49.12 -5.16
C GLY A 15 -11.83 47.69 -4.90
N THR A 16 -12.66 46.66 -5.03
CA THR A 16 -12.22 45.26 -4.93
C THR A 16 -12.16 44.64 -6.33
N LYS A 17 -10.98 44.16 -6.74
CA LYS A 17 -10.80 43.44 -8.00
C LYS A 17 -11.87 42.34 -8.10
N PRO A 18 -12.63 42.25 -9.20
CA PRO A 18 -13.70 41.26 -9.32
C PRO A 18 -13.10 39.86 -9.16
N ILE A 19 -13.56 39.14 -8.14
CA ILE A 19 -13.09 37.80 -7.85
C ILE A 19 -13.50 36.93 -9.03
N PHE A 20 -12.51 36.34 -9.70
CA PHE A 20 -12.75 35.42 -10.81
C PHE A 20 -13.48 34.18 -10.28
N ILE A 21 -14.68 33.92 -10.82
CA ILE A 21 -15.51 32.78 -10.49
C ILE A 21 -15.85 32.06 -11.78
N SER A 22 -15.54 30.77 -11.86
CA SER A 22 -16.02 29.92 -12.96
C SER A 22 -17.54 29.76 -12.89
N CYS A 23 -18.21 29.78 -14.05
CA CYS A 23 -19.65 29.50 -14.16
C CYS A 23 -19.99 28.10 -13.61
N THR A 24 -21.25 27.88 -13.25
CA THR A 24 -21.73 26.64 -12.60
C THR A 24 -21.39 25.41 -13.43
N ARG A 25 -21.63 25.45 -14.75
CA ARG A 25 -21.40 24.31 -15.64
C ARG A 25 -19.91 23.97 -15.82
N CYS A 26 -19.03 24.97 -15.97
CA CYS A 26 -17.59 24.71 -16.03
C CYS A 26 -17.06 24.17 -14.70
N ARG A 27 -17.64 24.59 -13.57
CA ARG A 27 -17.30 24.10 -12.23
C ARG A 27 -17.67 22.63 -12.06
N GLU A 28 -18.88 22.23 -12.44
CA GLU A 28 -19.35 20.84 -12.40
C GLU A 28 -18.51 19.91 -13.27
N ARG A 29 -18.18 20.36 -14.49
CA ARG A 29 -17.36 19.57 -15.44
C ARG A 29 -15.86 19.64 -15.17
N LYS A 30 -15.41 20.39 -14.16
CA LYS A 30 -14.00 20.59 -13.78
C LYS A 30 -13.11 21.05 -14.95
N ILE A 31 -13.66 21.90 -15.85
CA ILE A 31 -12.92 22.48 -16.99
C ILE A 31 -12.66 23.97 -16.76
N LYS A 32 -11.63 24.51 -17.43
CA LYS A 32 -11.29 25.94 -17.33
C LYS A 32 -12.44 26.80 -17.90
N CYS A 33 -12.95 27.70 -17.09
CA CYS A 33 -13.90 28.74 -17.51
C CYS A 33 -13.10 29.96 -17.97
N SER A 34 -13.54 30.64 -19.01
CA SER A 34 -12.90 31.86 -19.52
C SER A 34 -13.42 33.13 -18.84
N GLY A 35 -14.58 33.05 -18.17
CA GLY A 35 -15.05 34.08 -17.24
C GLY A 35 -15.84 35.24 -17.85
N GLU A 36 -16.01 35.29 -19.18
CA GLU A 36 -16.80 36.32 -19.85
C GLU A 36 -18.29 36.21 -19.47
N ARG A 37 -18.94 37.36 -19.32
CA ARG A 37 -20.38 37.47 -19.03
C ARG A 37 -21.07 38.12 -20.22
N PRO A 38 -22.27 37.68 -20.64
CA PRO A 38 -23.16 36.73 -19.94
C PRO A 38 -22.78 35.25 -20.11
N ASN A 39 -22.04 34.88 -21.17
CA ASN A 39 -21.63 33.50 -21.44
C ASN A 39 -20.12 33.39 -21.61
N CYS A 40 -19.49 32.42 -20.94
CA CYS A 40 -18.08 32.11 -21.19
C CYS A 40 -17.90 31.40 -22.55
N VAL A 41 -16.72 31.53 -23.16
CA VAL A 41 -16.36 30.93 -24.45
C VAL A 41 -16.71 29.44 -24.54
N ASN A 42 -16.47 28.68 -23.47
CA ASN A 42 -16.76 27.23 -23.45
C ASN A 42 -18.26 26.93 -23.50
N CYS A 43 -19.09 27.72 -22.81
CA CYS A 43 -20.54 27.58 -22.85
C CYS A 43 -21.10 28.10 -24.18
N GLN A 44 -20.55 29.20 -24.71
CA GLN A 44 -20.94 29.78 -25.98
C GLN A 44 -20.67 28.83 -27.15
N LYS A 45 -19.45 28.26 -27.25
CA LYS A 45 -19.07 27.32 -28.32
C LYS A 45 -19.92 26.05 -28.37
N LYS A 46 -20.47 25.65 -27.22
CA LYS A 46 -21.28 24.42 -27.11
C LYS A 46 -22.78 24.72 -26.94
N SER A 47 -23.19 25.97 -27.14
CA SER A 47 -24.57 26.44 -26.99
C SER A 47 -25.23 26.00 -25.68
N PHE A 48 -24.45 26.00 -24.60
CA PHE A 48 -24.92 25.60 -23.27
C PHE A 48 -25.29 26.81 -22.42
N HIS A 49 -26.34 26.66 -21.62
CA HIS A 49 -26.74 27.66 -20.63
C HIS A 49 -25.58 27.96 -19.66
N CYS A 50 -25.13 29.22 -19.63
CA CYS A 50 -24.07 29.69 -18.76
C CYS A 50 -24.69 30.48 -17.60
N HIS A 51 -24.55 29.96 -16.38
CA HIS A 51 -25.04 30.61 -15.18
C HIS A 51 -23.88 30.94 -14.23
N TYR A 52 -23.87 32.15 -13.70
CA TYR A 52 -22.95 32.59 -12.65
C TYR A 52 -23.75 32.87 -11.38
N ASP A 53 -23.32 32.29 -10.26
CA ASP A 53 -23.94 32.54 -8.95
C ASP A 53 -23.90 34.04 -8.62
N THR A 54 -25.04 34.63 -8.25
CA THR A 54 -25.16 36.06 -7.88
C THR A 54 -24.53 36.35 -6.51
N VAL A 55 -24.45 35.34 -5.64
CA VAL A 55 -23.82 35.42 -4.33
C VAL A 55 -22.64 34.45 -4.28
N VAL A 56 -21.45 34.98 -4.01
CA VAL A 56 -20.24 34.20 -3.82
C VAL A 56 -20.37 33.44 -2.49
N LYS A 57 -20.81 32.18 -2.54
CA LYS A 57 -20.79 31.30 -1.36
C LYS A 57 -19.33 31.04 -0.98
N ARG A 58 -18.84 31.75 0.04
CA ARG A 58 -17.57 31.42 0.69
C ARG A 58 -17.73 30.06 1.36
N ARG A 59 -16.78 29.14 1.14
CA ARG A 59 -16.71 27.92 1.95
C ARG A 59 -16.52 28.38 3.40
N GLY A 60 -17.30 27.83 4.34
CA GLY A 60 -17.02 28.04 5.76
C GLY A 60 -15.58 27.57 6.08
N PRO A 61 -15.01 28.01 7.21
CA PRO A 61 -13.77 27.41 7.70
C PRO A 61 -13.94 25.89 7.73
N ASP A 62 -12.93 25.15 7.25
CA ASP A 62 -12.99 23.69 7.20
C ASP A 62 -13.36 23.16 8.60
N LYS A 63 -14.32 22.23 8.67
CA LYS A 63 -14.68 21.57 9.94
C LYS A 63 -13.50 20.77 10.53
N GLU A 64 -12.44 20.56 9.75
CA GLU A 64 -11.18 19.96 10.15
C GLU A 64 -9.99 20.79 9.59
N PRO A 65 -9.12 21.38 10.44
CA PRO A 65 -7.91 22.05 9.96
C PRO A 65 -6.99 21.04 9.26
N GLY A 66 -6.79 21.15 7.95
CA GLY A 66 -5.82 20.33 7.19
C GLY A 66 -6.40 19.39 6.12
N GLY A 67 -7.72 19.31 5.95
CA GLY A 67 -8.39 18.42 4.98
C GLY A 67 -8.09 18.69 3.49
N ARG A 68 -7.24 19.69 3.17
CA ARG A 68 -6.84 19.99 1.78
C ARG A 68 -5.39 20.44 1.67
N LEU A 69 -4.45 19.56 1.98
CA LEU A 69 -3.09 19.69 1.45
C LEU A 69 -3.14 19.51 -0.08
N LYS A 70 -3.17 20.63 -0.81
CA LYS A 70 -2.93 20.63 -2.26
C LYS A 70 -1.45 20.31 -2.51
N PRO A 71 -1.11 19.44 -3.47
CA PRO A 71 0.26 19.37 -3.99
C PRO A 71 0.57 20.68 -4.73
N ARG A 72 1.61 21.40 -4.30
CA ARG A 72 2.19 22.50 -5.08
C ARG A 72 2.76 21.92 -6.39
N ARG A 73 2.09 22.18 -7.52
CA ARG A 73 2.73 22.22 -8.84
C ARG A 73 2.86 23.67 -9.27
N GLY A 74 4.07 24.06 -9.70
CA GLY A 74 4.30 25.30 -10.44
C GLY A 74 5.69 25.90 -10.24
N PHE A 75 6.70 25.39 -10.95
CA PHE A 75 7.82 26.19 -11.45
C PHE A 75 8.17 25.69 -12.85
N VAL A 76 7.43 26.18 -13.84
CA VAL A 76 7.86 26.25 -15.24
C VAL A 76 7.47 27.66 -15.69
N GLY A 77 8.43 28.58 -15.61
CA GLY A 77 8.36 29.85 -16.30
C GLY A 77 8.91 29.67 -17.72
N HIS A 78 8.17 30.15 -18.71
CA HIS A 78 8.64 30.25 -20.09
C HIS A 78 9.85 31.20 -20.18
N ALA A 79 10.93 30.72 -20.78
CA ALA A 79 11.94 31.51 -21.46
C ALA A 79 11.91 31.16 -22.97
N PRO A 80 12.24 32.10 -23.87
CA PRO A 80 12.06 31.95 -25.32
C PRO A 80 13.05 30.93 -25.91
N PRO A 81 12.74 30.34 -27.09
CA PRO A 81 13.55 29.27 -27.66
C PRO A 81 14.90 29.83 -28.16
N PRO A 82 16.03 29.14 -27.94
CA PRO A 82 17.26 29.52 -28.62
C PRO A 82 17.17 29.11 -30.09
N THR A 83 17.43 30.08 -30.95
CA THR A 83 17.68 29.93 -32.39
C THR A 83 18.66 28.80 -32.67
N ARG A 84 18.25 27.86 -33.54
CA ARG A 84 19.14 26.88 -34.18
C ARG A 84 20.24 27.62 -34.94
N ARG A 85 21.50 27.52 -34.49
CA ARG A 85 22.64 27.65 -35.39
C ARG A 85 22.94 26.29 -35.99
N ILE A 86 22.76 26.21 -37.30
CA ILE A 86 23.26 25.14 -38.15
C ILE A 86 24.79 25.22 -38.11
N ILE A 87 25.45 24.15 -37.69
CA ILE A 87 26.87 23.91 -37.99
C ILE A 87 26.97 22.48 -38.51
N ASN A 88 27.31 22.37 -39.80
CA ASN A 88 27.54 21.12 -40.51
C ASN A 88 28.84 20.43 -40.05
N PRO A 89 28.97 19.12 -40.27
CA PRO A 89 29.99 18.28 -39.65
C PRO A 89 31.31 18.33 -40.40
N SER A 90 32.42 18.32 -39.66
CA SER A 90 33.73 17.94 -40.18
C SER A 90 34.49 17.15 -39.10
N ARG A 91 34.58 15.84 -39.32
CA ARG A 91 35.64 14.96 -38.78
C ARG A 91 36.97 15.30 -39.50
N PRO A 92 38.17 14.89 -39.02
CA PRO A 92 38.43 13.66 -38.25
C PRO A 92 39.44 13.78 -37.08
N GLY A 93 39.48 12.74 -36.23
CA GLY A 93 40.71 12.37 -35.52
C GLY A 93 40.61 12.17 -34.00
N SER A 94 40.76 10.91 -33.60
CA SER A 94 41.47 10.45 -32.39
C SER A 94 40.72 10.21 -31.07
N ALA A 95 40.84 8.92 -30.67
CA ALA A 95 40.87 8.33 -29.34
C ALA A 95 39.56 8.31 -28.51
N ALA A 96 38.96 7.13 -28.48
CA ALA A 96 37.98 6.73 -27.48
C ALA A 96 38.62 6.72 -26.09
N VAL A 97 38.24 7.66 -25.21
CA VAL A 97 38.44 7.53 -23.77
C VAL A 97 37.17 6.93 -23.19
N ALA A 98 37.24 5.65 -22.85
CA ALA A 98 36.20 4.96 -22.09
C ALA A 98 36.16 5.52 -20.66
N ILE A 99 35.12 6.30 -20.35
CA ILE A 99 34.83 6.70 -18.96
C ILE A 99 34.24 5.47 -18.25
N LYS A 100 35.08 4.79 -17.45
CA LYS A 100 34.64 3.76 -16.51
C LYS A 100 33.65 4.35 -15.50
N ALA A 101 32.50 3.71 -15.34
CA ALA A 101 31.60 3.94 -14.21
C ALA A 101 32.35 3.70 -12.88
N PRO A 102 32.12 4.52 -11.84
CA PRO A 102 32.83 4.35 -10.56
C PRO A 102 32.38 3.06 -9.89
N GLN A 103 33.31 2.11 -9.76
CA GLN A 103 33.16 0.94 -8.90
C GLN A 103 33.25 1.40 -7.44
N ALA A 104 32.10 1.54 -6.78
CA ALA A 104 32.03 1.70 -5.33
C ALA A 104 32.37 0.36 -4.67
N VAL A 105 33.60 0.24 -4.14
CA VAL A 105 34.01 -0.87 -3.27
C VAL A 105 33.25 -0.72 -1.94
N SER A 106 32.19 -1.50 -1.74
CA SER A 106 31.39 -1.45 -0.51
C SER A 106 31.91 -2.44 0.52
N ALA A 107 32.42 -1.95 1.65
CA ALA A 107 32.80 -2.76 2.80
C ALA A 107 31.56 -3.44 3.44
N PRO A 108 31.72 -4.66 4.01
CA PRO A 108 30.66 -5.31 4.78
C PRO A 108 30.31 -4.52 6.05
N ILE A 109 29.04 -4.55 6.46
CA ILE A 109 28.54 -3.89 7.68
C ILE A 109 29.03 -4.72 8.88
N PRO A 110 29.74 -4.14 9.88
CA PRO A 110 30.15 -4.88 11.07
C PRO A 110 28.93 -5.26 11.92
N ALA A 111 28.74 -6.55 12.20
CA ALA A 111 27.75 -7.02 13.16
C ALA A 111 28.17 -6.62 14.57
N LEU A 112 27.40 -5.75 15.22
CA LEU A 112 27.72 -5.25 16.56
C LEU A 112 27.08 -6.17 17.60
N GLY A 113 27.86 -7.08 18.19
CA GLY A 113 27.47 -7.77 19.42
C GLY A 113 27.39 -6.75 20.56
N ARG A 114 26.20 -6.50 21.11
CA ARG A 114 25.96 -5.44 22.11
C ARG A 114 25.28 -6.02 23.35
N THR A 115 25.81 -5.73 24.53
CA THR A 115 25.11 -5.89 25.82
C THR A 115 24.49 -4.54 26.23
N PRO A 116 23.23 -4.50 26.71
CA PRO A 116 22.59 -3.27 27.17
C PRO A 116 23.40 -2.57 28.25
N SER A 117 24.00 -1.41 27.94
CA SER A 117 24.78 -0.64 28.91
C SER A 117 24.28 0.80 29.09
N ASN A 118 24.20 1.59 28.02
CA ASN A 118 23.66 2.95 28.04
C ASN A 118 22.95 3.23 26.71
N LEU A 119 21.62 3.08 26.71
CA LEU A 119 20.80 3.11 25.51
C LEU A 119 21.00 4.39 24.67
N ASP A 120 21.09 5.57 25.29
CA ASP A 120 21.22 6.83 24.55
C ASP A 120 22.58 6.96 23.85
N ARG A 121 23.66 6.58 24.55
CA ARG A 121 24.99 6.51 23.95
C ARG A 121 25.04 5.47 22.83
N ASP A 122 24.45 4.31 23.07
CA ASP A 122 24.43 3.22 22.11
C ASP A 122 23.64 3.60 20.86
N ARG A 123 22.45 4.21 21.00
CA ARG A 123 21.63 4.72 19.89
C ARG A 123 22.38 5.73 19.01
N SER A 124 23.17 6.60 19.63
CA SER A 124 24.00 7.57 18.89
C SER A 124 25.06 6.86 18.03
N SER A 125 25.71 5.83 18.58
CA SER A 125 26.69 5.01 17.84
C SER A 125 26.09 4.28 16.62
N TRP A 126 24.78 3.99 16.62
CA TRP A 126 24.12 3.31 15.50
C TRP A 126 24.03 4.22 14.27
N TRP A 127 23.77 5.50 14.49
CA TRP A 127 23.77 6.50 13.42
C TRP A 127 25.18 6.73 12.86
N GLU A 128 26.20 6.73 13.71
CA GLU A 128 27.60 6.82 13.28
C GLU A 128 28.00 5.61 12.43
N ALA A 129 27.68 4.40 12.88
CA ALA A 129 27.93 3.17 12.12
C ALA A 129 27.18 3.15 10.77
N LEU A 130 25.93 3.62 10.75
CA LEU A 130 25.14 3.75 9.53
C LEU A 130 25.82 4.70 8.53
N PHE A 131 26.22 5.89 8.98
CA PHE A 131 26.82 6.89 8.09
C PHE A 131 28.26 6.56 7.69
N ALA A 132 28.98 5.76 8.48
CA ALA A 132 30.28 5.22 8.11
C ALA A 132 30.18 4.23 6.94
N SER A 133 29.12 3.43 6.88
CA SER A 133 28.91 2.43 5.81
C SER A 133 28.13 2.99 4.62
N THR A 134 27.23 3.94 4.84
CA THR A 134 26.32 4.48 3.81
C THR A 134 26.27 6.00 3.89
N PRO A 135 26.76 6.73 2.87
CA PRO A 135 26.78 8.20 2.88
C PRO A 135 25.40 8.80 3.15
N ARG A 136 25.35 9.85 3.97
CA ARG A 136 24.10 10.48 4.43
C ARG A 136 23.16 10.86 3.29
N ASP A 137 23.68 11.42 2.19
CA ASP A 137 22.86 11.81 1.03
C ASP A 137 22.24 10.61 0.31
N ARG A 138 22.90 9.44 0.36
CA ARG A 138 22.31 8.20 -0.15
C ARG A 138 21.19 7.73 0.78
N VAL A 139 21.40 7.80 2.10
CA VAL A 139 20.36 7.45 3.10
C VAL A 139 19.11 8.31 2.94
N ILE A 140 19.28 9.64 2.84
CA ILE A 140 18.17 10.59 2.67
C ILE A 140 17.39 10.29 1.39
N ARG A 141 18.10 10.09 0.25
CA ARG A 141 17.44 9.75 -1.02
C ARG A 141 16.68 8.44 -0.94
N SER A 142 17.29 7.38 -0.39
CA SER A 142 16.60 6.10 -0.21
C SER A 142 15.34 6.23 0.63
N CYS A 143 15.39 6.98 1.74
CA CYS A 143 14.20 7.22 2.57
C CYS A 143 13.14 8.04 1.83
N ASP A 144 13.54 9.07 1.09
CA ASP A 144 12.60 9.92 0.35
C ASP A 144 11.92 9.16 -0.79
N ASP A 145 12.68 8.34 -1.53
CA ASP A 145 12.16 7.50 -2.60
C ASP A 145 11.21 6.43 -2.03
N PHE A 146 11.59 5.78 -0.93
CA PHE A 146 10.73 4.84 -0.22
C PHE A 146 9.39 5.49 0.19
N LEU A 147 9.44 6.67 0.81
CA LEU A 147 8.26 7.37 1.34
C LEU A 147 7.38 8.02 0.26
N LYS A 148 7.91 8.28 -0.95
CA LYS A 148 7.14 8.83 -2.08
C LYS A 148 6.32 7.77 -2.80
N ASP A 149 6.90 6.58 -2.98
CA ASP A 149 6.30 5.48 -3.73
C ASP A 149 5.89 4.31 -2.82
N CYS A 150 5.45 4.62 -1.59
CA CYS A 150 4.93 3.62 -0.65
C CYS A 150 3.79 2.81 -1.29
N ASP A 151 4.02 1.51 -1.42
CA ASP A 151 2.93 0.58 -1.68
C ASP A 151 1.97 0.56 -0.47
N ILE A 152 0.78 -0.02 -0.65
CA ILE A 152 -0.23 -0.16 0.41
C ILE A 152 0.32 -0.79 1.71
N TRP A 153 1.45 -1.49 1.65
CA TRP A 153 2.13 -2.11 2.79
C TRP A 153 2.93 -1.13 3.65
N PHE A 154 3.22 0.08 3.19
CA PHE A 154 4.15 1.00 3.85
C PHE A 154 3.54 2.36 4.23
N ASN A 155 2.21 2.49 4.12
CA ASN A 155 1.55 3.78 4.29
C ASN A 155 1.55 4.32 5.73
N PHE A 156 1.99 3.53 6.72
CA PHE A 156 2.02 3.87 8.14
C PHE A 156 3.10 4.88 8.56
N PHE A 157 3.74 5.57 7.61
CA PHE A 157 4.68 6.66 7.85
C PHE A 157 4.12 8.00 7.36
N HIS A 158 4.08 8.97 8.26
CA HIS A 158 3.90 10.36 7.89
C HIS A 158 5.25 10.95 7.47
N ARG A 159 5.47 11.12 6.17
CA ARG A 159 6.73 11.60 5.58
C ARG A 159 7.30 12.86 6.27
N GLY A 160 6.44 13.81 6.62
CA GLY A 160 6.87 15.05 7.30
C GLY A 160 7.45 14.80 8.69
N LEU A 161 6.77 13.97 9.49
CA LEU A 161 7.21 13.65 10.85
C LEU A 161 8.44 12.75 10.82
N PHE A 162 8.47 11.79 9.88
CA PHE A 162 9.65 10.96 9.67
C PHE A 162 10.91 11.81 9.45
N PHE A 163 10.88 12.78 8.54
CA PHE A 163 12.07 13.60 8.26
C PHE A 163 12.39 14.59 9.37
N GLU A 164 11.38 15.16 10.02
CA GLU A 164 11.58 15.97 11.24
C GLU A 164 12.37 15.18 12.28
N SER A 165 11.89 13.97 12.58
CA SER A 165 12.53 13.04 13.51
C SER A 165 13.91 12.56 13.06
N PHE A 166 14.07 12.23 11.77
CA PHE A 166 15.34 11.81 11.18
C PHE A 166 16.42 12.90 11.32
N PHE A 167 16.08 14.15 11.03
CA PHE A 167 17.04 15.26 11.14
C PHE A 167 17.34 15.62 12.59
N ALA A 168 16.35 15.51 13.48
CA ALA A 168 16.53 15.68 14.93
C ALA A 168 17.29 14.52 15.59
N ARG A 169 17.39 13.35 14.93
CA ARG A 169 17.92 12.08 15.47
C ARG A 169 17.17 11.59 16.72
N ASP A 170 15.90 11.93 16.86
CA ASP A 170 15.05 11.48 17.97
C ASP A 170 14.45 10.07 17.71
N MET A 171 14.36 9.66 16.44
CA MET A 171 14.00 8.30 16.04
C MET A 171 15.19 7.34 16.11
N GLY A 172 14.91 6.05 16.25
CA GLY A 172 15.96 5.02 16.20
C GLY A 172 16.44 4.75 14.77
N ALA A 173 17.76 4.52 14.61
CA ALA A 173 18.37 4.15 13.33
C ALA A 173 17.78 2.87 12.73
N HIS A 174 17.19 1.99 13.57
CA HIS A 174 16.58 0.72 13.17
C HIS A 174 15.56 0.85 12.03
N VAL A 175 14.76 1.93 12.00
CA VAL A 175 13.77 2.16 10.93
C VAL A 175 14.50 2.40 9.60
N VAL A 176 15.59 3.17 9.65
CA VAL A 176 16.38 3.53 8.46
C VAL A 176 17.11 2.31 7.91
N TYR A 177 17.67 1.46 8.77
CA TYR A 177 18.22 0.16 8.36
C TYR A 177 17.17 -0.69 7.65
N ALA A 178 15.94 -0.78 8.18
CA ALA A 178 14.87 -1.53 7.54
C ALA A 178 14.45 -0.93 6.18
N ILE A 179 14.35 0.40 6.06
CA ILE A 179 14.09 1.07 4.77
C ILE A 179 15.21 0.78 3.77
N LEU A 180 16.48 0.82 4.20
CA LEU A 180 17.62 0.51 3.35
C LEU A 180 17.61 -0.95 2.89
N ALA A 181 17.13 -1.89 3.71
CA ALA A 181 16.94 -3.28 3.28
C ALA A 181 16.02 -3.37 2.06
N HIS A 182 14.85 -2.72 2.12
CA HIS A 182 13.89 -2.65 1.00
C HIS A 182 14.48 -1.97 -0.24
N MET A 183 15.05 -0.78 -0.07
CA MET A 183 15.57 0.01 -1.19
C MET A 183 16.78 -0.66 -1.85
N THR A 184 17.65 -1.29 -1.06
CA THR A 184 18.78 -2.08 -1.57
C THR A 184 18.27 -3.31 -2.30
N PHE A 185 17.25 -3.99 -1.78
CA PHE A 185 16.68 -5.15 -2.46
C PHE A 185 16.03 -4.77 -3.80
N LEU A 186 15.24 -3.70 -3.84
CA LEU A 186 14.59 -3.22 -5.07
C LEU A 186 15.61 -2.78 -6.13
N GLY A 187 16.70 -2.11 -5.71
CA GLY A 187 17.72 -1.61 -6.64
C GLY A 187 18.73 -2.68 -7.08
N GLU A 188 19.13 -3.57 -6.16
CA GLU A 188 20.34 -4.40 -6.31
C GLU A 188 20.11 -5.89 -6.01
N GLY A 189 18.91 -6.29 -5.57
CA GLY A 189 18.58 -7.66 -5.12
C GLY A 189 18.71 -8.75 -6.18
N GLN A 190 18.79 -8.37 -7.46
CA GLN A 190 19.04 -9.28 -8.57
C GLN A 190 20.46 -9.88 -8.55
N THR A 191 21.39 -9.22 -7.85
CA THR A 191 22.75 -9.71 -7.65
C THR A 191 22.87 -10.39 -6.29
N GLU A 192 23.69 -11.43 -6.18
CA GLU A 192 23.93 -12.10 -4.90
C GLU A 192 24.48 -11.11 -3.86
N ALA A 193 25.43 -10.25 -4.26
CA ALA A 193 25.99 -9.21 -3.38
C ALA A 193 24.94 -8.19 -2.90
N GLY A 194 24.09 -7.68 -3.79
CA GLY A 194 23.01 -6.76 -3.42
C GLY A 194 21.95 -7.41 -2.54
N SER A 195 21.59 -8.65 -2.82
CA SER A 195 20.71 -9.46 -1.96
C SER A 195 21.31 -9.69 -0.57
N LYS A 196 22.60 -10.03 -0.48
CA LYS A 196 23.31 -10.16 0.82
C LYS A 196 23.31 -8.84 1.58
N ARG A 197 23.63 -7.72 0.92
CA ARG A 197 23.60 -6.38 1.54
C ARG A 197 22.22 -6.02 2.09
N ALA A 198 21.17 -6.25 1.31
CA ALA A 198 19.80 -6.01 1.74
C ALA A 198 19.44 -6.85 2.98
N LEU A 199 19.84 -8.12 3.00
CA LEU A 199 19.67 -8.99 4.16
C LEU A 199 20.42 -8.48 5.39
N CYS A 200 21.68 -8.06 5.24
CA CYS A 200 22.46 -7.50 6.36
C CYS A 200 21.78 -6.26 6.97
N PHE A 201 21.21 -5.37 6.14
CA PHE A 201 20.44 -4.23 6.65
C PHE A 201 19.20 -4.67 7.44
N ALA A 202 18.48 -5.70 6.99
CA ALA A 202 17.33 -6.25 7.70
C ALA A 202 17.72 -6.93 9.02
N GLU A 203 18.83 -7.68 9.04
CA GLU A 203 19.36 -8.32 10.24
C GLU A 203 19.83 -7.30 11.27
N GLU A 204 20.51 -6.24 10.84
CA GLU A 204 20.93 -5.16 11.73
C GLU A 204 19.71 -4.41 12.31
N ALA A 205 18.71 -4.08 11.48
CA ALA A 205 17.46 -3.51 11.97
C ALA A 205 16.78 -4.40 13.03
N ARG A 206 16.72 -5.71 12.80
CA ARG A 206 16.17 -6.67 13.76
C ARG A 206 16.98 -6.70 15.05
N SER A 207 18.31 -6.71 14.96
CA SER A 207 19.23 -6.68 16.12
C SER A 207 18.99 -5.44 16.99
N LEU A 208 18.90 -4.26 16.35
CA LEU A 208 18.65 -3.00 17.05
C LEU A 208 17.27 -2.96 17.73
N VAL A 209 16.23 -3.52 17.11
CA VAL A 209 14.90 -3.62 17.74
C VAL A 209 14.94 -4.55 18.96
N THR A 210 15.55 -5.73 18.82
CA THR A 210 15.72 -6.69 19.93
C THR A 210 16.48 -6.08 21.09
N TYR A 211 17.56 -5.34 20.80
CA TYR A 211 18.31 -4.60 21.80
C TYR A 211 17.45 -3.58 22.54
N CYS A 212 16.68 -2.75 21.82
CA CYS A 212 15.79 -1.76 22.42
C CYS A 212 14.78 -2.42 23.38
N LEU A 213 14.12 -3.49 22.95
CA LEU A 213 13.15 -4.21 23.76
C LEU A 213 13.79 -4.83 25.02
N THR A 214 14.99 -5.39 24.88
CA THR A 214 15.72 -6.00 26.00
C THR A 214 16.21 -4.94 27.00
N ALA A 215 16.52 -3.74 26.52
CA ALA A 215 16.88 -2.58 27.32
C ALA A 215 15.66 -1.86 27.96
N GLY A 216 14.44 -2.37 27.78
CA GLY A 216 13.22 -1.78 28.33
C GLY A 216 12.72 -0.53 27.58
N TYR A 217 13.15 -0.34 26.34
CA TYR A 217 12.69 0.76 25.49
C TYR A 217 11.54 0.30 24.60
N PHE A 218 10.37 0.93 24.77
CA PHE A 218 9.14 0.56 24.09
C PHE A 218 8.57 1.77 23.36
N GLU A 219 8.59 1.75 22.03
CA GLU A 219 8.11 2.84 21.18
C GLU A 219 7.40 2.29 19.94
N PRO A 220 6.36 2.98 19.41
CA PRO A 220 5.69 2.60 18.17
C PRO A 220 6.63 2.42 16.97
N THR A 221 7.77 3.12 16.93
CA THR A 221 8.77 3.02 15.85
C THR A 221 9.45 1.65 15.79
N LEU A 222 9.48 0.89 16.89
CA LEU A 222 9.96 -0.50 16.90
C LEU A 222 9.02 -1.40 16.10
N VAL A 223 7.71 -1.17 16.24
CA VAL A 223 6.67 -1.90 15.50
C VAL A 223 6.68 -1.51 14.02
N GLN A 224 6.88 -0.23 13.69
CA GLN A 224 7.12 0.20 12.29
C GLN A 224 8.29 -0.56 11.66
N THR A 225 9.38 -0.75 12.41
CA THR A 225 10.56 -1.49 11.93
C THR A 225 10.23 -2.97 11.76
N ALA A 226 9.57 -3.59 12.72
CA ALA A 226 9.16 -4.99 12.63
C ALA A 226 8.21 -5.24 11.44
N LEU A 227 7.31 -4.30 11.11
CA LEU A 227 6.46 -4.35 9.93
C LEU A 227 7.27 -4.34 8.63
N LEU A 228 8.28 -3.46 8.55
CA LEU A 228 9.21 -3.43 7.42
C LEU A 228 9.98 -4.75 7.30
N LEU A 229 10.41 -5.34 8.41
CA LEU A 229 11.10 -6.64 8.40
C LEU A 229 10.20 -7.76 7.89
N VAL A 230 8.95 -7.84 8.33
CA VAL A 230 7.99 -8.81 7.79
C VAL A 230 7.79 -8.58 6.30
N ALA A 231 7.52 -7.34 5.88
CA ALA A 231 7.33 -7.02 4.46
C ALA A 231 8.55 -7.42 3.60
N PHE A 232 9.77 -7.32 4.14
CA PHE A 232 10.99 -7.79 3.47
C PHE A 232 10.96 -9.31 3.25
N GLU A 233 10.56 -10.09 4.25
CA GLU A 233 10.41 -11.56 4.14
C GLU A 233 9.29 -11.97 3.16
N PHE A 234 8.36 -11.06 2.80
CA PHE A 234 7.36 -11.30 1.76
C PHE A 234 7.88 -10.99 0.35
N GLN A 235 9.04 -10.35 0.21
CA GLN A 235 9.66 -10.13 -1.09
C GLN A 235 10.37 -11.40 -1.59
N PRO A 236 10.35 -11.68 -2.90
CA PRO A 236 10.98 -12.88 -3.45
C PRO A 236 12.50 -12.71 -3.49
N HIS A 237 13.18 -12.97 -2.37
CA HIS A 237 14.64 -12.97 -2.27
C HIS A 237 15.19 -14.39 -2.10
N THR A 238 16.48 -14.59 -2.39
CA THR A 238 17.13 -15.91 -2.43
C THR A 238 16.92 -16.75 -1.17
N TRP A 239 17.03 -16.15 0.02
CA TRP A 239 16.89 -16.84 1.31
C TRP A 239 15.47 -16.85 1.88
N GLN A 240 14.46 -16.50 1.07
CA GLN A 240 13.08 -16.47 1.55
C GLN A 240 12.61 -17.90 1.81
N ASN A 241 11.93 -18.11 2.93
CA ASN A 241 11.25 -19.37 3.25
C ASN A 241 10.13 -19.14 4.27
N LEU A 242 9.20 -20.10 4.39
CA LEU A 242 8.06 -20.00 5.31
C LEU A 242 8.48 -19.90 6.78
N GLY A 243 9.61 -20.49 7.17
CA GLY A 243 10.14 -20.40 8.55
C GLY A 243 10.56 -18.99 8.91
N ARG A 244 11.25 -18.28 8.01
CA ARG A 244 11.62 -16.87 8.21
C ARG A 244 10.40 -15.95 8.24
N VAL A 245 9.43 -16.17 7.35
CA VAL A 245 8.16 -15.43 7.35
C VAL A 245 7.43 -15.62 8.69
N ALA A 246 7.31 -16.87 9.17
CA ALA A 246 6.67 -17.18 10.44
C ALA A 246 7.42 -16.54 11.64
N SER A 247 8.75 -16.65 11.66
CA SER A 247 9.59 -16.04 12.70
C SER A 247 9.45 -14.51 12.71
N ALA A 248 9.44 -13.86 11.55
CA ALA A 248 9.26 -12.42 11.46
C ALA A 248 7.86 -11.97 11.89
N LEU A 249 6.81 -12.70 11.53
CA LEU A 249 5.44 -12.42 11.98
C LEU A 249 5.31 -12.56 13.51
N GLY A 250 5.86 -13.63 14.09
CA GLY A 250 5.89 -13.80 15.54
C GLY A 250 6.68 -12.72 16.26
N PHE A 251 7.84 -12.32 15.71
CA PHE A 251 8.63 -11.19 16.22
C PHE A 251 7.83 -9.88 16.19
N LEU A 252 7.12 -9.62 15.10
CA LEU A 252 6.27 -8.44 14.96
C LEU A 252 5.11 -8.43 15.98
N GLU A 253 4.42 -9.55 16.20
CA GLU A 253 3.40 -9.63 17.25
C GLU A 253 3.99 -9.41 18.65
N GLY A 254 5.18 -9.97 18.92
CA GLY A 254 5.92 -9.70 20.16
C GLY A 254 6.23 -8.21 20.35
N CYS A 255 6.72 -7.54 19.30
CA CYS A 255 6.96 -6.09 19.32
C CYS A 255 5.67 -5.31 19.56
N ALA A 256 4.58 -5.67 18.88
CA ALA A 256 3.28 -5.01 19.02
C ALA A 256 2.74 -5.15 20.45
N LYS A 257 2.77 -6.37 21.01
CA LYS A 257 2.37 -6.62 22.41
C LYS A 257 3.20 -5.82 23.40
N ALA A 258 4.52 -5.81 23.24
CA ALA A 258 5.43 -5.09 24.13
C ALA A 258 5.21 -3.56 24.07
N CYS A 259 4.92 -3.01 22.89
CA CYS A 259 4.73 -1.57 22.70
C CYS A 259 3.28 -1.10 22.89
N LEU A 260 2.31 -2.01 23.02
CA LEU A 260 0.89 -1.70 23.15
C LEU A 260 0.59 -0.67 24.27
N PRO A 261 1.20 -0.74 25.47
CA PRO A 261 0.99 0.27 26.50
C PRO A 261 1.34 1.70 26.04
N CYS A 262 2.34 1.85 25.17
CA CYS A 262 2.79 3.14 24.64
C CYS A 262 1.88 3.70 23.53
N TRP A 263 0.90 2.95 23.05
CA TRP A 263 0.00 3.40 21.97
C TRP A 263 -1.14 4.30 22.46
N SER A 264 -1.35 4.36 23.78
CA SER A 264 -2.38 5.18 24.42
C SER A 264 -1.88 6.62 24.58
N ALA A 265 -1.93 7.43 23.53
CA ALA A 265 -1.67 8.87 23.65
C ALA A 265 -2.79 9.55 24.48
N PRO A 266 -2.46 10.52 25.35
CA PRO A 266 -3.44 11.22 26.18
C PRO A 266 -4.51 11.92 25.35
N THR A 267 -5.71 12.04 25.92
CA THR A 267 -6.88 12.69 25.33
C THR A 267 -6.50 14.08 24.80
N THR A 268 -6.75 14.34 23.51
CA THR A 268 -6.31 15.58 22.84
C THR A 268 -7.06 16.84 23.28
N THR A 269 -8.04 16.70 24.17
CA THR A 269 -8.93 17.78 24.62
C THR A 269 -8.19 18.91 25.33
N ASP A 270 -7.01 18.65 25.90
CA ASP A 270 -6.26 19.63 26.71
C ASP A 270 -4.86 19.97 26.14
N LEU A 271 -4.55 19.55 24.90
CA LEU A 271 -3.23 19.76 24.29
C LEU A 271 -3.17 21.05 23.45
N PRO A 272 -2.00 21.74 23.42
CA PRO A 272 -1.77 22.83 22.47
C PRO A 272 -2.02 22.39 21.01
N PRO A 273 -2.48 23.29 20.12
CA PRO A 273 -2.93 22.91 18.76
C PRO A 273 -1.90 22.10 17.95
N GLN A 274 -0.61 22.48 18.03
CA GLN A 274 0.46 21.78 17.32
C GLN A 274 0.71 20.38 17.89
N THR A 275 0.71 20.23 19.22
CA THR A 275 0.86 18.95 19.92
C THR A 275 -0.35 18.04 19.65
N ALA A 276 -1.55 18.60 19.61
CA ALA A 276 -2.77 17.88 19.26
C ALA A 276 -2.72 17.35 17.81
N LEU A 277 -2.20 18.14 16.86
CA LEU A 277 -2.00 17.73 15.48
C LEU A 277 -1.00 16.56 15.37
N THR A 278 0.20 16.69 15.95
CA THR A 278 1.20 15.62 15.93
C THR A 278 0.69 14.34 16.60
N SER A 279 -0.02 14.48 17.72
CA SER A 279 -0.70 13.37 18.40
C SER A 279 -1.75 12.69 17.50
N GLY A 280 -2.52 13.48 16.76
CA GLY A 280 -3.46 12.97 15.74
C GLY A 280 -2.78 12.19 14.63
N ILE A 281 -1.66 12.68 14.11
CA ILE A 281 -0.87 11.99 13.08
C ILE A 281 -0.30 10.67 13.64
N ARG A 282 0.26 10.67 14.86
CA ARG A 282 0.78 9.42 15.47
C ARG A 282 -0.31 8.38 15.68
N ARG A 283 -1.53 8.79 16.08
CA ARG A 283 -2.70 7.89 16.14
C ARG A 283 -3.06 7.31 14.78
N GLU A 284 -2.94 8.11 13.72
CA GLU A 284 -3.15 7.64 12.35
C GLU A 284 -2.10 6.59 11.94
N GLU A 285 -0.81 6.86 12.18
CA GLU A 285 0.27 5.91 11.91
C GLU A 285 0.06 4.59 12.66
N MET A 286 -0.28 4.65 13.96
CA MET A 286 -0.58 3.47 14.77
C MET A 286 -1.76 2.67 14.22
N ARG A 287 -2.85 3.35 13.83
CA ARG A 287 -4.00 2.67 13.21
C ARG A 287 -3.59 1.96 11.92
N GLN A 288 -2.79 2.60 11.07
CA GLN A 288 -2.32 1.99 9.82
C GLN A 288 -1.36 0.83 10.06
N MET A 289 -0.50 0.90 11.08
CA MET A 289 0.32 -0.25 11.50
C MET A 289 -0.54 -1.46 11.88
N CYS A 290 -1.64 -1.25 12.59
CA CYS A 290 -2.56 -2.33 12.97
C CYS A 290 -3.11 -3.05 11.72
N TRP A 291 -3.49 -2.26 10.73
CA TRP A 291 -4.04 -2.78 9.48
C TRP A 291 -2.99 -3.51 8.64
N THR A 292 -1.79 -2.96 8.54
CA THR A 292 -0.69 -3.63 7.83
C THR A 292 -0.32 -4.94 8.51
N LEU A 293 -0.29 -5.00 9.84
CA LEU A 293 -0.05 -6.23 10.59
C LEU A 293 -1.11 -7.30 10.23
N SER A 294 -2.40 -6.94 10.33
CA SER A 294 -3.49 -7.86 9.99
C SER A 294 -3.46 -8.31 8.52
N HIS A 295 -3.06 -7.42 7.60
CA HIS A 295 -2.88 -7.75 6.19
C HIS A 295 -1.75 -8.76 5.95
N LEU A 296 -0.58 -8.55 6.55
CA LEU A 296 0.57 -9.46 6.40
C LEU A 296 0.26 -10.84 6.99
N ALA A 297 -0.47 -10.88 8.11
CA ALA A 297 -0.98 -12.11 8.69
C ALA A 297 -1.92 -12.84 7.70
N ALA A 298 -2.85 -12.12 7.07
CA ALA A 298 -3.76 -12.67 6.05
C ALA A 298 -2.99 -13.26 4.86
N ASN A 299 -2.02 -12.53 4.29
CA ASN A 299 -1.20 -13.05 3.18
C ASN A 299 -0.46 -14.35 3.56
N SER A 300 0.03 -14.44 4.80
CA SER A 300 0.72 -15.63 5.28
C SER A 300 -0.19 -16.87 5.25
N THR A 301 -1.48 -16.70 5.57
CA THR A 301 -2.45 -17.80 5.56
C THR A 301 -2.67 -18.37 4.15
N ILE A 302 -2.79 -17.51 3.14
CA ILE A 302 -2.92 -17.92 1.73
C ILE A 302 -1.71 -18.75 1.30
N TRP A 303 -0.49 -18.27 1.59
CA TRP A 303 0.73 -18.98 1.18
C TRP A 303 0.83 -20.36 1.81
N ARG A 304 0.42 -20.48 3.07
CA ARG A 304 0.42 -21.75 3.80
C ARG A 304 -0.64 -22.71 3.27
N HIS A 305 -1.85 -22.23 2.99
CA HIS A 305 -2.89 -23.04 2.35
C HIS A 305 -2.48 -23.54 0.96
N LEU A 306 -1.76 -22.73 0.17
CA LEU A 306 -1.28 -23.16 -1.14
C LEU A 306 -0.37 -24.39 -1.04
N VAL A 307 0.47 -24.47 -0.01
CA VAL A 307 1.39 -25.61 0.22
C VAL A 307 0.83 -26.66 1.19
N GLY A 308 -0.48 -26.62 1.49
CA GLY A 308 -1.12 -27.59 2.39
C GLY A 308 -0.69 -27.50 3.86
N GLN A 309 -0.11 -26.38 4.28
CA GLN A 309 0.26 -26.15 5.68
C GLN A 309 -0.88 -25.47 6.46
N PRO A 310 -1.05 -25.79 7.75
CA PRO A 310 -2.04 -25.12 8.60
C PRO A 310 -1.67 -23.64 8.78
N PRO A 311 -2.66 -22.74 8.97
CA PRO A 311 -2.40 -21.34 9.26
C PRO A 311 -1.58 -21.18 10.54
N LEU A 312 -0.87 -20.06 10.67
CA LEU A 312 -0.17 -19.72 11.90
C LEU A 312 -1.18 -19.26 12.96
N SER A 313 -0.96 -19.63 14.21
CA SER A 313 -1.70 -19.07 15.35
C SER A 313 -1.17 -17.67 15.64
N LEU A 314 -1.77 -16.67 14.98
CA LEU A 314 -1.40 -15.26 15.08
C LEU A 314 -2.57 -14.47 15.66
N ALA A 315 -2.33 -13.67 16.70
CA ALA A 315 -3.36 -12.79 17.25
C ALA A 315 -3.85 -11.75 16.22
N SER A 316 -3.01 -11.39 15.25
CA SER A 316 -3.31 -10.48 14.14
C SER A 316 -4.17 -11.09 13.03
N ALA A 317 -4.34 -12.42 13.05
CA ALA A 317 -5.22 -13.17 12.16
C ALA A 317 -6.49 -13.70 12.84
N ASP A 318 -6.70 -13.37 14.12
CA ASP A 318 -7.83 -13.85 14.91
C ASP A 318 -8.63 -12.66 15.44
N PRO A 319 -9.84 -12.39 14.91
CA PRO A 319 -10.65 -11.25 15.33
C PRO A 319 -10.94 -11.21 16.84
N ALA A 320 -10.96 -12.36 17.53
CA ALA A 320 -11.17 -12.43 18.97
C ALA A 320 -9.93 -11.95 19.77
N LYS A 321 -8.74 -12.01 19.16
CA LYS A 321 -7.46 -11.65 19.80
C LYS A 321 -6.93 -10.28 19.40
N PHE A 322 -7.64 -9.52 18.58
CA PHE A 322 -7.20 -8.19 18.14
C PHE A 322 -6.93 -7.24 19.31
N GLY A 323 -7.67 -7.37 20.42
CA GLY A 323 -7.43 -6.60 21.65
C GLY A 323 -6.08 -6.88 22.32
N GLU A 324 -5.41 -7.98 22.01
CA GLU A 324 -4.06 -8.28 22.51
C GLU A 324 -2.96 -7.47 21.81
N LEU A 325 -3.23 -6.96 20.61
CA LEU A 325 -2.24 -6.29 19.76
C LEU A 325 -2.54 -4.82 19.55
N PHE A 326 -3.79 -4.41 19.74
CA PHE A 326 -4.30 -3.14 19.28
C PHE A 326 -5.21 -2.48 20.33
N PRO A 327 -5.08 -1.18 20.60
CA PRO A 327 -5.97 -0.45 21.49
C PRO A 327 -7.42 -0.48 21.00
N ALA A 328 -8.37 -0.70 21.92
CA ALA A 328 -9.79 -0.81 21.59
C ALA A 328 -10.34 0.44 20.87
N ASN A 329 -9.90 1.62 21.29
CA ASN A 329 -10.33 2.90 20.74
C ASN A 329 -9.78 3.20 19.33
N LEU A 330 -8.77 2.46 18.83
CA LEU A 330 -8.29 2.64 17.46
C LEU A 330 -9.31 2.16 16.41
N PHE A 331 -10.31 1.37 16.83
CA PHE A 331 -11.30 0.77 15.94
C PHE A 331 -12.72 1.32 16.06
N ASP A 332 -13.01 2.15 17.06
CA ASP A 332 -14.37 2.62 17.36
C ASP A 332 -14.96 3.54 16.27
N ALA A 333 -14.12 4.23 15.50
CA ALA A 333 -14.56 5.08 14.40
C ALA A 333 -15.08 4.30 13.18
N ASP A 334 -14.65 3.04 13.01
CA ASP A 334 -15.04 2.18 11.88
C ASP A 334 -16.27 1.30 12.22
N ARG A 335 -16.54 1.01 13.50
CA ARG A 335 -17.66 0.14 13.94
C ARG A 335 -19.05 0.70 13.67
N LYS A 336 -19.19 2.03 13.61
CA LYS A 336 -20.52 2.68 13.50
C LYS A 336 -20.98 2.95 12.07
N ALA A 337 -20.08 2.90 11.10
CA ALA A 337 -20.31 2.86 9.66
C ALA A 337 -18.93 2.90 8.98
N PRO A 338 -18.54 1.93 8.14
CA PRO A 338 -17.35 2.08 7.33
C PRO A 338 -17.59 3.27 6.40
N LYS A 339 -16.98 4.42 6.73
CA LYS A 339 -16.99 5.59 5.85
C LYS A 339 -16.50 5.16 4.47
N LEU A 340 -16.96 5.81 3.39
CA LEU A 340 -16.65 5.53 1.97
C LEU A 340 -15.15 5.63 1.58
N TYR A 341 -14.23 5.62 2.55
CA TYR A 341 -12.80 5.62 2.31
C TYR A 341 -12.34 4.21 1.90
N GLY A 342 -11.63 4.07 0.79
CA GLY A 342 -11.29 2.73 0.30
C GLY A 342 -10.42 1.90 1.25
N TRP A 343 -9.61 2.54 2.11
CA TRP A 343 -8.77 1.82 3.07
C TRP A 343 -9.58 1.16 4.21
N SER A 344 -10.66 1.79 4.69
CA SER A 344 -11.50 1.18 5.75
C SER A 344 -12.25 -0.03 5.22
N LEU A 345 -12.75 0.05 3.99
CA LEU A 345 -13.36 -1.07 3.27
C LEU A 345 -12.37 -2.22 3.05
N TYR A 346 -11.12 -1.89 2.71
CA TYR A 346 -10.05 -2.88 2.61
C TYR A 346 -9.78 -3.61 3.93
N CYS A 347 -9.73 -2.86 5.03
CA CYS A 347 -9.54 -3.45 6.35
C CYS A 347 -10.73 -4.32 6.77
N ALA A 348 -11.96 -3.93 6.43
CA ALA A 348 -13.16 -4.72 6.66
C ALA A 348 -13.11 -6.05 5.87
N ALA A 349 -12.70 -6.01 4.60
CA ALA A 349 -12.53 -7.21 3.78
C ALA A 349 -11.47 -8.19 4.33
N ILE A 350 -10.35 -7.68 4.83
CA ILE A 350 -9.33 -8.51 5.49
C ILE A 350 -9.87 -9.13 6.79
N ARG A 351 -10.63 -8.39 7.58
CA ARG A 351 -11.27 -8.94 8.78
C ARG A 351 -12.26 -10.05 8.44
N LEU A 352 -13.01 -9.89 7.34
CA LEU A 352 -13.91 -10.92 6.84
C LEU A 352 -13.17 -12.22 6.52
N TRP A 353 -12.00 -12.12 5.87
CA TRP A 353 -11.11 -13.27 5.64
C TRP A 353 -10.69 -13.95 6.94
N HIS A 354 -10.26 -13.17 7.93
CA HIS A 354 -9.88 -13.72 9.23
C HIS A 354 -11.04 -14.42 9.94
N THR A 355 -12.26 -13.89 9.84
CA THR A 355 -13.43 -14.59 10.39
C THR A 355 -13.79 -15.84 9.62
N ALA A 356 -13.65 -15.84 8.29
CA ALA A 356 -13.88 -17.04 7.48
C ALA A 356 -12.98 -18.21 7.92
N LEU A 357 -11.75 -17.93 8.36
CA LEU A 357 -10.80 -18.92 8.86
C LEU A 357 -10.97 -19.27 10.35
N ASN A 358 -11.54 -18.36 11.15
CA ASN A 358 -11.70 -18.51 12.60
C ASN A 358 -13.19 -18.40 12.98
N PRO A 359 -14.00 -19.43 12.68
CA PRO A 359 -15.43 -19.36 12.93
C PRO A 359 -15.76 -19.35 14.42
N VAL A 360 -16.77 -18.56 14.78
CA VAL A 360 -17.28 -18.47 16.15
C VAL A 360 -17.97 -19.79 16.53
N PRO A 361 -17.67 -20.39 17.69
CA PRO A 361 -18.37 -21.59 18.15
C PRO A 361 -19.89 -21.39 18.17
N GLY A 362 -20.64 -22.31 17.56
CA GLY A 362 -22.11 -22.29 17.55
C GLY A 362 -22.76 -21.52 16.39
N ALA A 363 -21.98 -20.86 15.52
CA ALA A 363 -22.49 -20.24 14.30
C ALA A 363 -21.90 -20.92 13.04
N HIS A 364 -22.71 -21.07 11.99
CA HIS A 364 -22.18 -21.56 10.72
C HIS A 364 -21.28 -20.48 10.08
N PRO A 365 -20.01 -20.79 9.73
CA PRO A 365 -19.05 -19.81 9.23
C PRO A 365 -19.59 -18.99 8.04
N SER A 366 -20.33 -19.66 7.14
CA SER A 366 -20.87 -19.00 5.95
C SER A 366 -21.96 -17.98 6.24
N ILE A 367 -22.77 -18.15 7.30
CA ILE A 367 -23.87 -17.21 7.60
C ILE A 367 -23.29 -15.84 7.99
N PHE A 368 -22.34 -15.85 8.93
CA PHE A 368 -21.73 -14.64 9.42
C PHE A 368 -20.92 -13.91 8.34
N VAL A 369 -20.16 -14.66 7.53
CA VAL A 369 -19.42 -14.09 6.40
C VAL A 369 -20.36 -13.52 5.33
N CYS A 370 -21.46 -14.23 5.03
CA CYS A 370 -22.49 -13.79 4.09
C CYS A 370 -23.15 -12.48 4.52
N GLU A 371 -23.57 -12.38 5.79
CA GLU A 371 -24.24 -11.20 6.34
C GLU A 371 -23.33 -9.97 6.27
N GLN A 372 -22.08 -10.07 6.72
CA GLN A 372 -21.13 -8.97 6.61
C GLN A 372 -20.81 -8.61 5.16
N ALA A 373 -20.72 -9.60 4.27
CA ALA A 373 -20.49 -9.33 2.86
C ALA A 373 -21.62 -8.54 2.21
N LYS A 374 -22.88 -8.85 2.56
CA LYS A 374 -24.07 -8.12 2.08
C LYS A 374 -24.07 -6.66 2.50
N GLU A 375 -23.52 -6.33 3.67
CA GLU A 375 -23.36 -4.94 4.11
C GLU A 375 -22.22 -4.21 3.37
N LEU A 376 -21.10 -4.90 3.11
CA LEU A 376 -19.90 -4.29 2.53
C LEU A 376 -19.97 -4.09 1.01
N LEU A 377 -20.57 -5.03 0.27
CA LEU A 377 -20.57 -5.02 -1.20
C LEU A 377 -21.22 -3.77 -1.81
N PRO A 378 -22.42 -3.31 -1.37
CA PRO A 378 -23.04 -2.10 -1.92
C PRO A 378 -22.19 -0.84 -1.69
N VAL A 379 -21.49 -0.78 -0.55
CA VAL A 379 -20.59 0.33 -0.22
C VAL A 379 -19.35 0.29 -1.11
N LEU A 380 -18.83 -0.90 -1.40
CA LEU A 380 -17.67 -1.11 -2.25
C LEU A 380 -17.95 -0.77 -3.73
N ASP A 381 -19.16 -1.06 -4.20
CA ASP A 381 -19.60 -0.77 -5.57
C ASP A 381 -19.97 0.70 -5.79
N SER A 382 -20.49 1.36 -4.76
CA SER A 382 -20.78 2.80 -4.80
C SER A 382 -19.55 3.68 -4.52
N ALA A 383 -18.44 3.12 -4.02
CA ALA A 383 -17.23 3.88 -3.69
C ALA A 383 -16.57 4.50 -4.94
N LEU A 384 -16.48 5.83 -4.96
CA LEU A 384 -15.89 6.58 -6.07
C LEU A 384 -14.36 6.30 -6.21
N CYS A 385 -13.93 6.02 -7.43
CA CYS A 385 -12.55 5.61 -7.80
C CYS A 385 -11.42 6.63 -7.57
N SER A 386 -11.66 7.83 -7.03
CA SER A 386 -10.62 8.86 -6.95
C SER A 386 -9.76 8.69 -5.69
N GLY A 387 -8.48 8.32 -5.85
CA GLY A 387 -7.47 8.29 -4.79
C GLY A 387 -7.31 6.95 -4.04
N SER A 388 -8.38 6.14 -3.96
CA SER A 388 -8.39 4.87 -3.19
C SER A 388 -8.46 3.61 -4.04
N ARG A 389 -8.23 3.72 -5.37
CA ARG A 389 -8.44 2.63 -6.33
C ARG A 389 -7.73 1.32 -5.95
N LYS A 390 -6.49 1.40 -5.47
CA LYS A 390 -5.70 0.24 -5.05
C LYS A 390 -6.37 -0.51 -3.89
N TYR A 391 -6.84 0.22 -2.89
CA TYR A 391 -7.53 -0.36 -1.73
C TYR A 391 -8.87 -0.97 -2.08
N LEU A 392 -9.67 -0.28 -2.91
CA LEU A 392 -10.99 -0.78 -3.33
C LEU A 392 -10.87 -2.06 -4.17
N TRP A 393 -9.85 -2.13 -5.03
CA TRP A 393 -9.59 -3.34 -5.80
C TRP A 393 -9.12 -4.47 -4.89
N GLN A 394 -8.16 -4.21 -4.01
CA GLN A 394 -7.69 -5.19 -3.03
C GLN A 394 -8.79 -5.68 -2.07
N ALA A 395 -9.71 -4.79 -1.67
CA ALA A 395 -10.86 -5.17 -0.87
C ALA A 395 -11.73 -6.20 -1.60
N ARG A 396 -11.98 -6.02 -2.91
CA ARG A 396 -12.73 -7.00 -3.72
C ARG A 396 -12.03 -8.36 -3.76
N GLU A 397 -10.71 -8.38 -3.89
CA GLU A 397 -9.94 -9.63 -3.87
C GLU A 397 -10.12 -10.38 -2.54
N TRP A 398 -10.00 -9.69 -1.39
CA TRP A 398 -10.17 -10.32 -0.08
C TRP A 398 -11.61 -10.76 0.18
N MET A 399 -12.59 -9.98 -0.29
CA MET A 399 -14.01 -10.34 -0.22
C MET A 399 -14.28 -11.63 -1.00
N ALA A 400 -13.77 -11.74 -2.23
CA ALA A 400 -13.93 -12.94 -3.05
C ALA A 400 -13.23 -14.15 -2.41
N ALA A 401 -12.02 -13.96 -1.89
CA ALA A 401 -11.30 -15.02 -1.18
C ALA A 401 -12.07 -15.51 0.05
N ALA A 402 -12.59 -14.61 0.88
CA ALA A 402 -13.34 -14.96 2.10
C ALA A 402 -14.66 -15.68 1.78
N ARG A 403 -15.46 -15.14 0.85
CA ARG A 403 -16.75 -15.75 0.45
C ARG A 403 -16.54 -17.09 -0.27
N GLY A 404 -15.53 -17.16 -1.14
CA GLY A 404 -15.14 -18.40 -1.81
C GLY A 404 -14.64 -19.46 -0.83
N HIS A 405 -13.96 -19.07 0.26
CA HIS A 405 -13.55 -20.01 1.29
C HIS A 405 -14.74 -20.70 1.96
N VAL A 406 -15.81 -19.95 2.25
CA VAL A 406 -17.01 -20.46 2.94
C VAL A 406 -18.12 -20.95 1.99
N GLY A 407 -17.91 -20.89 0.67
CA GLY A 407 -18.91 -21.30 -0.33
C GLY A 407 -20.11 -20.36 -0.47
N ASP A 408 -19.94 -19.06 -0.22
CA ASP A 408 -21.01 -18.04 -0.27
C ASP A 408 -21.11 -17.31 -1.63
N LEU A 409 -20.44 -17.79 -2.67
CA LEU A 409 -20.53 -17.19 -4.01
C LEU A 409 -21.58 -17.91 -4.86
N ASP A 410 -22.40 -17.14 -5.58
CA ASP A 410 -23.28 -17.66 -6.61
C ASP A 410 -22.55 -17.76 -7.96
N ASN A 411 -23.18 -18.43 -8.93
CA ASN A 411 -22.57 -18.66 -10.23
C ASN A 411 -22.22 -17.35 -10.95
N GLU A 412 -23.07 -16.32 -10.81
CA GLU A 412 -22.83 -15.00 -11.41
C GLU A 412 -21.60 -14.32 -10.79
N GLY A 413 -21.51 -14.29 -9.46
CA GLY A 413 -20.37 -13.70 -8.74
C GLY A 413 -19.05 -14.41 -9.05
N VAL A 414 -19.07 -15.75 -9.16
CA VAL A 414 -17.88 -16.52 -9.57
C VAL A 414 -17.42 -16.13 -10.98
N MET A 415 -18.33 -16.10 -11.96
CA MET A 415 -17.99 -15.71 -13.33
C MET A 415 -17.49 -14.27 -13.43
N GLN A 416 -18.16 -13.36 -12.73
CA GLN A 416 -17.78 -11.96 -12.71
C GLN A 416 -16.36 -11.78 -12.17
N TRP A 417 -15.99 -12.52 -11.11
CA TRP A 417 -14.64 -12.49 -10.56
C TRP A 417 -13.61 -12.98 -11.58
N PHE A 418 -13.85 -14.11 -12.25
CA PHE A 418 -12.93 -14.65 -13.27
C PHE A 418 -12.73 -13.69 -14.46
N GLN A 419 -13.80 -13.06 -14.92
CA GLN A 419 -13.71 -12.04 -15.98
C GLN A 419 -12.85 -10.85 -15.53
N GLN A 420 -13.08 -10.35 -14.32
CA GLN A 420 -12.28 -9.26 -13.75
C GLN A 420 -10.80 -9.62 -13.60
N GLN A 421 -10.48 -10.84 -13.18
CA GLN A 421 -9.09 -11.30 -13.07
C GLN A 421 -8.40 -11.41 -14.42
N THR A 422 -9.11 -11.92 -15.42
CA THR A 422 -8.60 -12.01 -16.79
C THR A 422 -8.24 -10.62 -17.33
N ASP A 423 -9.16 -9.66 -17.19
CA ASP A 423 -8.94 -8.29 -17.63
C ASP A 423 -7.78 -7.63 -16.85
N ALA A 424 -7.71 -7.83 -15.53
CA ALA A 424 -6.64 -7.31 -14.70
C ALA A 424 -5.28 -7.86 -15.15
N LEU A 425 -5.13 -9.18 -15.24
CA LEU A 425 -3.89 -9.85 -15.62
C LEU A 425 -3.44 -9.44 -17.02
N MET A 426 -4.34 -9.38 -18.00
CA MET A 426 -4.02 -8.89 -19.36
C MET A 426 -3.56 -7.43 -19.37
N ASN A 427 -4.12 -6.57 -18.54
CA ASN A 427 -3.68 -5.18 -18.41
C ASN A 427 -2.29 -5.06 -17.77
N PHE A 428 -1.93 -5.95 -16.85
CA PHE A 428 -0.57 -6.03 -16.31
C PHE A 428 0.44 -6.57 -17.33
N GLU A 429 0.03 -7.42 -18.28
CA GLU A 429 0.87 -7.88 -19.39
C GLU A 429 1.01 -6.84 -20.53
N ARG A 430 -0.07 -6.14 -20.88
CA ARG A 430 -0.09 -5.16 -21.99
C ARG A 430 0.27 -3.76 -21.49
N GLN A 431 1.56 -3.43 -21.35
CA GLN A 431 1.99 -2.03 -21.22
C GLN A 431 3.50 -1.77 -21.48
N ASP A 432 3.87 -1.70 -22.76
CA ASP A 432 4.61 -0.55 -23.32
C ASP A 432 4.41 -0.45 -24.84
N VAL A 433 4.07 0.75 -25.34
CA VAL A 433 4.01 1.08 -26.78
C VAL A 433 5.43 1.15 -27.39
N ASN A 434 6.46 1.09 -26.53
CA ASN A 434 7.87 1.35 -26.87
C ASN A 434 8.78 0.10 -26.84
N ASN A 435 8.24 -1.13 -26.71
CA ASN A 435 9.01 -2.38 -26.78
C ASN A 435 10.17 -2.52 -25.76
N ASP A 436 10.18 -1.75 -24.67
CA ASP A 436 11.21 -1.88 -23.63
C ASP A 436 10.79 -3.00 -22.66
N PRO A 437 11.61 -4.04 -22.42
CA PRO A 437 11.26 -5.12 -21.50
C PRO A 437 11.20 -4.58 -20.07
N LYS A 438 9.99 -4.22 -19.61
CA LYS A 438 9.79 -3.86 -18.20
C LYS A 438 10.17 -5.04 -17.31
N LYS A 439 11.07 -4.78 -16.36
CA LYS A 439 11.42 -5.75 -15.32
C LYS A 439 10.15 -6.18 -14.56
N PRO A 440 9.98 -7.48 -14.30
CA PRO A 440 8.84 -7.98 -13.55
C PRO A 440 8.83 -7.32 -12.17
N ARG A 441 7.67 -6.81 -11.77
CA ARG A 441 7.47 -6.20 -10.46
C ARG A 441 7.40 -7.30 -9.41
N THR A 442 8.55 -7.62 -8.83
CA THR A 442 8.73 -8.66 -7.81
C THR A 442 7.78 -8.50 -6.62
N THR A 443 7.40 -7.27 -6.28
CA THR A 443 6.45 -6.96 -5.21
C THR A 443 5.02 -7.43 -5.49
N TYR A 444 4.63 -7.79 -6.71
CA TYR A 444 3.28 -8.33 -6.99
C TYR A 444 3.18 -9.86 -6.85
N ALA A 445 4.27 -10.56 -6.51
CA ALA A 445 4.26 -12.02 -6.35
C ALA A 445 3.14 -12.50 -5.40
N TRP A 446 2.91 -11.79 -4.29
CA TRP A 446 1.86 -12.15 -3.34
C TRP A 446 0.45 -12.02 -3.93
N TRP A 447 0.19 -11.00 -4.75
CA TRP A 447 -1.12 -10.82 -5.38
C TRP A 447 -1.41 -11.95 -6.36
N TYR A 448 -0.43 -12.30 -7.19
CA TYR A 448 -0.54 -13.45 -8.09
C TYR A 448 -0.86 -14.74 -7.32
N LEU A 449 -0.22 -14.96 -6.16
CA LEU A 449 -0.51 -16.11 -5.30
C LEU A 449 -1.91 -16.07 -4.69
N MET A 450 -2.41 -14.87 -4.33
CA MET A 450 -3.79 -14.69 -3.86
C MET A 450 -4.82 -15.03 -4.94
N VAL A 451 -4.59 -14.59 -6.19
CA VAL A 451 -5.45 -14.94 -7.34
C VAL A 451 -5.37 -16.44 -7.61
N ALA A 452 -4.18 -17.05 -7.58
CA ALA A 452 -4.03 -18.49 -7.75
C ALA A 452 -4.79 -19.28 -6.69
N TYR A 453 -4.67 -18.91 -5.41
CA TYR A 453 -5.38 -19.55 -4.32
C TYR A 453 -6.90 -19.49 -4.52
N THR A 454 -7.43 -18.28 -4.78
CA THR A 454 -8.86 -18.07 -4.97
C THR A 454 -9.38 -18.83 -6.19
N SER A 455 -8.63 -18.80 -7.30
CA SER A 455 -8.97 -19.55 -8.51
C SER A 455 -8.99 -21.06 -8.27
N LEU A 456 -8.01 -21.62 -7.55
CA LEU A 456 -7.98 -23.05 -7.22
C LEU A 456 -9.16 -23.43 -6.32
N GLN A 457 -9.45 -22.60 -5.31
CA GLN A 457 -10.55 -22.82 -4.37
C GLN A 457 -11.90 -22.85 -5.10
N LEU A 458 -12.17 -21.84 -5.94
CA LEU A 458 -13.42 -21.77 -6.71
C LEU A 458 -13.50 -22.89 -7.74
N SER A 459 -12.40 -23.22 -8.41
CA SER A 459 -12.38 -24.36 -9.34
C SER A 459 -12.74 -25.66 -8.65
N GLY A 460 -12.24 -25.89 -7.43
CA GLY A 460 -12.62 -27.06 -6.64
C GLY A 460 -14.12 -27.14 -6.29
N GLN A 461 -14.81 -26.01 -6.23
CA GLN A 461 -16.22 -25.94 -5.82
C GLN A 461 -17.20 -25.87 -7.00
N TYR A 462 -16.80 -25.22 -8.10
CA TYR A 462 -17.67 -24.92 -9.23
C TYR A 462 -17.11 -25.53 -10.52
N ALA A 463 -17.69 -26.65 -10.97
CA ALA A 463 -17.20 -27.37 -12.15
C ALA A 463 -17.33 -26.56 -13.46
N PHE A 464 -18.33 -25.68 -13.55
CA PHE A 464 -18.64 -24.93 -14.76
C PHE A 464 -17.58 -23.88 -15.15
N ILE A 465 -16.71 -23.46 -14.21
CA ILE A 465 -15.67 -22.45 -14.45
C ILE A 465 -14.28 -23.05 -14.76
N THR A 466 -14.26 -24.30 -15.20
CA THR A 466 -13.00 -25.03 -15.45
C THR A 466 -12.10 -24.30 -16.44
N ALA A 467 -12.67 -23.80 -17.55
CA ALA A 467 -11.90 -23.14 -18.61
C ALA A 467 -11.38 -21.77 -18.16
N GLU A 468 -12.21 -21.01 -17.44
CA GLU A 468 -11.87 -19.70 -16.88
C GLU A 468 -10.76 -19.82 -15.84
N ALA A 469 -10.85 -20.81 -14.95
CA ALA A 469 -9.82 -21.11 -13.97
C ALA A 469 -8.48 -21.47 -14.61
N GLU A 470 -8.50 -22.30 -15.65
CA GLU A 470 -7.29 -22.63 -16.41
C GLU A 470 -6.67 -21.40 -17.06
N GLY A 471 -7.48 -20.54 -17.70
CA GLY A 471 -7.02 -19.28 -18.29
C GLY A 471 -6.33 -18.36 -17.28
N VAL A 472 -6.98 -18.11 -16.13
CA VAL A 472 -6.42 -17.27 -15.07
C VAL A 472 -5.16 -17.88 -14.47
N LEU A 473 -5.15 -19.17 -14.15
CA LEU A 473 -3.99 -19.84 -13.56
C LEU A 473 -2.78 -19.83 -14.51
N ASN A 474 -2.99 -19.99 -15.81
CA ASN A 474 -1.93 -19.91 -16.81
C ASN A 474 -1.29 -18.51 -16.86
N LEU A 475 -2.10 -17.44 -16.85
CA LEU A 475 -1.61 -16.06 -16.80
C LEU A 475 -0.83 -15.76 -15.51
N VAL A 476 -1.34 -16.25 -14.38
CA VAL A 476 -0.69 -16.12 -13.07
C VAL A 476 0.66 -16.84 -13.06
N LEU A 477 0.72 -18.10 -13.48
CA LEU A 477 1.94 -18.91 -13.50
C LEU A 477 2.98 -18.35 -14.47
N LYS A 478 2.56 -17.80 -15.61
CA LYS A 478 3.44 -17.08 -16.55
C LYS A 478 4.06 -15.85 -15.89
N SER A 479 3.25 -15.03 -15.21
CA SER A 479 3.71 -13.83 -14.51
C SER A 479 4.67 -14.15 -13.37
N LEU A 480 4.33 -15.17 -12.56
CA LEU A 480 5.19 -15.67 -11.49
C LEU A 480 6.48 -16.29 -12.01
N GLY A 481 6.44 -16.98 -13.16
CA GLY A 481 7.62 -17.52 -13.82
C GLY A 481 8.66 -16.44 -14.15
N GLY A 482 8.21 -15.28 -14.65
CA GLY A 482 9.08 -14.12 -14.88
C GLY A 482 9.75 -13.62 -13.59
N ILE A 483 9.00 -13.54 -12.49
CA ILE A 483 9.52 -13.12 -11.18
C ILE A 483 10.54 -14.14 -10.66
N VAL A 484 10.22 -15.44 -10.72
CA VAL A 484 11.08 -16.54 -10.28
C VAL A 484 12.43 -16.51 -11.01
N SER A 485 12.42 -16.34 -12.34
CA SER A 485 13.64 -16.29 -13.15
C SER A 485 14.55 -15.11 -12.81
N SER A 486 13.96 -14.00 -12.36
CA SER A 486 14.71 -12.80 -11.94
C SER A 486 15.21 -12.87 -10.49
N SER A 487 14.45 -13.49 -9.58
CA SER A 487 14.70 -13.40 -8.14
C SER A 487 15.54 -14.53 -7.55
N ASN A 488 15.65 -15.68 -8.22
CA ASN A 488 16.20 -16.91 -7.64
C ASN A 488 15.55 -17.35 -6.31
N CYS A 489 14.33 -16.90 -6.02
CA CYS A 489 13.61 -17.27 -4.80
C CYS A 489 13.09 -18.72 -4.86
N ASN A 490 13.67 -19.61 -4.06
CA ASN A 490 13.28 -21.03 -4.01
C ASN A 490 11.89 -21.23 -3.39
N ASN A 491 11.52 -20.43 -2.38
CA ASN A 491 10.17 -20.52 -1.80
C ASN A 491 9.08 -20.16 -2.82
N LEU A 492 9.31 -19.14 -3.65
CA LEU A 492 8.39 -18.78 -4.72
C LEU A 492 8.30 -19.88 -5.78
N LYS A 493 9.43 -20.51 -6.14
CA LYS A 493 9.44 -21.70 -7.02
C LYS A 493 8.55 -22.82 -6.47
N ASN A 494 8.67 -23.10 -5.17
CA ASN A 494 7.87 -24.12 -4.50
C ASN A 494 6.38 -23.77 -4.47
N LEU A 495 6.04 -22.52 -4.22
CA LEU A 495 4.65 -22.03 -4.27
C LEU A 495 4.07 -22.16 -5.69
N CYS A 496 4.82 -21.78 -6.73
CA CYS A 496 4.41 -21.98 -8.12
C CYS A 496 4.22 -23.47 -8.45
N LYS A 497 5.08 -24.35 -7.93
CA LYS A 497 4.92 -25.80 -8.08
C LYS A 497 3.64 -26.28 -7.42
N ALA A 498 3.38 -25.88 -6.17
CA ALA A 498 2.16 -26.26 -5.45
C ALA A 498 0.88 -25.78 -6.16
N VAL A 499 0.90 -24.59 -6.77
CA VAL A 499 -0.20 -24.11 -7.61
C VAL A 499 -0.43 -25.03 -8.81
N ARG A 500 0.64 -25.46 -9.51
CA ARG A 500 0.53 -26.39 -10.64
C ARG A 500 0.01 -27.76 -10.21
N ASP A 501 0.64 -28.35 -9.21
CA ASP A 501 0.27 -29.69 -8.71
C ASP A 501 -1.23 -29.73 -8.35
N ARG A 502 -1.72 -28.74 -7.58
CA ARG A 502 -3.14 -28.67 -7.21
C ARG A 502 -4.07 -28.43 -8.40
N HIS A 503 -3.62 -27.69 -9.42
CA HIS A 503 -4.41 -27.49 -10.64
C HIS A 503 -4.53 -28.79 -11.42
N ASP A 504 -3.43 -29.55 -11.52
CA ASP A 504 -3.39 -30.83 -12.22
C ASP A 504 -4.22 -31.90 -11.48
N ASP A 505 -4.17 -31.92 -10.14
CA ASP A 505 -5.03 -32.79 -9.32
C ASP A 505 -6.53 -32.52 -9.56
N LEU A 506 -6.93 -31.24 -9.61
CA LEU A 506 -8.31 -30.85 -9.91
C LEU A 506 -8.73 -31.25 -11.32
N LYS A 507 -7.83 -31.17 -12.30
CA LYS A 507 -8.07 -31.65 -13.67
C LYS A 507 -8.26 -33.17 -13.70
N ALA A 508 -7.38 -33.91 -13.02
CA ALA A 508 -7.43 -35.37 -12.96
C ALA A 508 -8.73 -35.90 -12.32
N LEU A 509 -9.19 -35.28 -11.23
CA LEU A 509 -10.46 -35.63 -10.57
C LEU A 509 -11.66 -35.47 -11.52
N ARG A 510 -11.65 -34.46 -12.39
CA ARG A 510 -12.73 -34.23 -13.36
C ARG A 510 -12.70 -35.21 -14.50
N THR A 511 -11.52 -35.52 -15.06
CA THR A 511 -11.38 -36.51 -16.14
C THR A 511 -11.67 -37.93 -15.64
N GLY A 512 -11.25 -38.27 -14.41
CA GLY A 512 -11.52 -39.56 -13.79
C GLY A 512 -12.99 -39.82 -13.47
N SER A 513 -13.74 -38.77 -13.11
CA SER A 513 -15.19 -38.84 -12.88
C SER A 513 -15.97 -39.13 -14.16
N VAL A 514 -15.46 -38.73 -15.33
CA VAL A 514 -16.07 -39.00 -16.64
C VAL A 514 -15.85 -40.46 -17.07
N THR A 515 -14.72 -41.06 -16.70
CA THR A 515 -14.40 -42.47 -17.04
C THR A 515 -15.07 -43.52 -16.15
N SER A 516 -15.60 -43.15 -14.98
CA SER A 516 -16.29 -44.09 -14.06
C SER A 516 -17.80 -44.21 -14.33
N GLN A 517 -18.34 -43.50 -15.33
CA GLN A 517 -19.77 -43.52 -15.69
C GLN A 517 -20.09 -44.31 -16.97
N TYR A 518 -19.14 -45.10 -17.50
CA TYR A 518 -19.33 -45.92 -18.69
C TYR A 518 -19.11 -47.41 -18.43
#